data_AF-A0A174WF78-F1
#
_entry.id   AF-A0A174WF78-F1
#
_cell.length_a   1.000
_cell.length_b   1.000
_cell.length_c   1.000
_cell.angle_alpha   90.00
_cell.angle_beta   90.00
_cell.angle_gamma   90.00
#
_symmetry.space_group_name_H-M   'P 1'
#
loop_
_entity.id
_entity.type
_entity.pdbx_description
1 polymer ?
#
loop_
_entity_poly.entity_id
_entity_poly.type
_entity_poly.pdbx_seq_one_letter_code
_entity_poly.pdbx_strand_id
1 'polypeptide(L)'
;MIYDNDENENSVSASDSVVKKLNFQSDALQKVYKNTNLATVLDNIRTLDFPAIYHQGNDKVLYHLEKIRSELDKSSDEDRKDELRSKLRKYEPNIKVKFTIAITYLLQVAQDCGHDLMFKDGLIYCFNGRYWENIQSEIFKAFLAEVITKTGINEFQSLKADAQKDLYKQFLVSAFYSDDAEIEESTPVIINLKSNVFVCQNGNYEFRDFDKNDKLTYCLDFDYEPDAKIDKFQKFLDKVLPDEGMQNVLAEYCAYILTKNLKLEKALILLGAGANGKSTFGDILTALLGGKKNVCFNSLSDLCDSKGYYRTELSKYLLNFCSEFSTSYNSAILKQLISTEEVTARSVFEKPITIQNYCKFIFNANIIGNKQTDILKMKIKSK
;
A
#
# COMPACT_ATOMS: atom_id res chain seq x y z
N MET A 1 73.83 20.58 5.33
CA MET A 1 73.68 19.82 6.59
C MET A 1 72.74 18.68 6.22
N ILE A 2 73.26 17.51 5.80
CA ILE A 2 73.77 16.40 6.66
C ILE A 2 72.57 15.86 7.46
N TYR A 3 71.92 14.76 7.00
CA TYR A 3 72.11 13.34 7.44
C TYR A 3 71.69 13.15 8.93
N ASP A 4 71.03 12.12 9.47
CA ASP A 4 70.64 10.72 9.12
C ASP A 4 69.45 10.32 10.06
N ASN A 5 68.68 9.22 9.96
CA ASN A 5 68.25 8.29 8.88
C ASN A 5 67.15 7.33 9.47
N ASP A 6 66.65 6.32 8.72
CA ASP A 6 66.01 5.05 9.16
C ASP A 6 64.67 5.09 9.94
N GLU A 7 63.55 4.64 9.34
CA GLU A 7 63.08 3.24 9.22
C GLU A 7 62.47 2.63 10.49
N ASN A 8 61.14 2.46 10.48
CA ASN A 8 60.59 1.10 10.38
C ASN A 8 59.16 1.14 9.82
N GLU A 9 59.03 0.70 8.57
CA GLU A 9 57.75 0.21 8.06
C GLU A 9 57.37 -1.06 8.85
N ASN A 10 56.10 -1.17 9.24
CA ASN A 10 55.47 -2.49 9.24
C ASN A 10 54.33 -2.43 8.22
N SER A 11 54.68 -2.84 7.01
CA SER A 11 53.85 -2.71 5.83
C SER A 11 52.71 -3.72 5.82
N VAL A 12 51.49 -3.22 5.65
CA VAL A 12 50.42 -3.97 4.99
C VAL A 12 50.02 -3.17 3.76
N SER A 13 50.69 -3.46 2.64
CA SER A 13 50.45 -2.83 1.34
C SER A 13 49.11 -3.28 0.76
N ALA A 14 48.04 -2.53 1.05
CA ALA A 14 46.73 -2.72 0.42
C ALA A 14 46.70 -2.13 -1.01
N SER A 15 47.47 -2.76 -1.92
CA SER A 15 47.60 -2.43 -3.34
C SER A 15 46.26 -2.15 -4.02
N ASP A 16 46.13 -1.00 -4.69
CA ASP A 16 45.02 -0.57 -5.56
C ASP A 16 43.59 -0.80 -5.02
N SER A 17 43.44 -0.88 -3.69
CA SER A 17 42.13 -1.04 -3.08
C SER A 17 41.36 0.28 -3.06
N VAL A 18 40.14 0.28 -3.61
CA VAL A 18 39.24 1.43 -3.55
C VAL A 18 38.65 1.54 -2.14
N VAL A 19 39.41 2.09 -1.20
CA VAL A 19 38.95 2.47 0.14
C VAL A 19 38.12 3.78 0.08
N LYS A 20 37.20 3.88 -0.88
CA LYS A 20 36.21 4.95 -0.95
C LYS A 20 34.90 4.42 -0.40
N LYS A 21 34.24 5.20 0.46
CA LYS A 21 32.89 4.89 0.94
C LYS A 21 31.96 4.74 -0.27
N LEU A 22 31.33 3.57 -0.39
CA LEU A 22 30.33 3.31 -1.42
C LEU A 22 29.07 4.10 -1.07
N ASN A 23 28.74 5.11 -1.88
CA ASN A 23 27.60 6.01 -1.66
C ASN A 23 26.50 5.81 -2.74
N PHE A 24 26.27 4.57 -3.17
CA PHE A 24 25.26 4.28 -4.19
C PHE A 24 23.85 4.36 -3.61
N GLN A 25 23.03 5.29 -4.11
CA GLN A 25 21.61 5.36 -3.79
C GLN A 25 20.76 4.83 -4.94
N SER A 26 19.97 3.79 -4.68
CA SER A 26 19.02 3.26 -5.65
C SER A 26 17.85 4.24 -5.91
N ASP A 27 17.24 4.17 -7.09
CA ASP A 27 16.02 4.92 -7.41
C ASP A 27 14.88 4.63 -6.41
N ALA A 28 14.79 3.38 -5.92
CA ALA A 28 13.86 3.02 -4.86
C ALA A 28 14.11 3.82 -3.57
N LEU A 29 15.37 3.90 -3.10
CA LEU A 29 15.73 4.68 -1.92
C LEU A 29 15.49 6.19 -2.12
N GLN A 30 15.79 6.73 -3.31
CA GLN A 30 15.46 8.12 -3.64
C GLN A 30 13.95 8.39 -3.60
N LYS A 31 13.11 7.41 -3.98
CA LYS A 31 11.65 7.50 -3.87
C LYS A 31 11.15 7.43 -2.43
N VAL A 32 11.83 6.70 -1.55
CA VAL A 32 11.55 6.72 -0.10
C VAL A 32 11.71 8.13 0.45
N TYR A 33 12.84 8.79 0.22
CA TYR A 33 13.07 10.16 0.70
C TYR A 33 12.18 11.23 0.04
N LYS A 34 11.60 10.94 -1.13
CA LYS A 34 10.60 11.80 -1.78
C LYS A 34 9.17 11.58 -1.26
N ASN A 35 8.89 10.46 -0.60
CA ASN A 35 7.60 10.23 0.07
C ASN A 35 7.67 10.83 1.47
N THR A 36 6.92 11.92 1.71
CA THR A 36 6.95 12.66 2.97
C THR A 36 6.57 11.81 4.19
N ASN A 37 5.66 10.86 4.03
CA ASN A 37 5.20 10.01 5.14
C ASN A 37 6.32 9.05 5.57
N LEU A 38 6.93 8.35 4.60
CA LEU A 38 8.05 7.44 4.84
C LEU A 38 9.29 8.20 5.35
N ALA A 39 9.58 9.38 4.81
CA ALA A 39 10.67 10.23 5.28
C ALA A 39 10.48 10.68 6.74
N THR A 40 9.28 11.12 7.12
CA THR A 40 8.95 11.48 8.50
C THR A 40 9.15 10.31 9.46
N VAL A 41 8.76 9.09 9.07
CA VAL A 41 9.05 7.89 9.88
C VAL A 41 10.55 7.65 9.97
N LEU A 42 11.29 7.70 8.86
CA LEU A 42 12.76 7.53 8.85
C LEU A 42 13.50 8.51 9.75
N ASP A 43 13.06 9.76 9.85
CA ASP A 43 13.74 10.80 10.64
C ASP A 43 13.54 10.63 12.16
N ASN A 44 12.53 9.84 12.54
CA ASN A 44 12.24 9.45 13.92
C ASN A 44 12.85 8.10 14.32
N ILE A 45 13.32 7.27 13.38
CA ILE A 45 14.10 6.05 13.68
C ILE A 45 15.43 6.43 14.36
N ARG A 46 15.68 5.82 15.53
CA ARG A 46 16.93 5.95 16.30
C ARG A 46 17.70 4.63 16.34
N THR A 47 18.97 4.70 16.73
CA THR A 47 19.80 3.54 17.05
C THR A 47 19.23 2.77 18.24
N LEU A 48 19.17 1.44 18.14
CA LEU A 48 18.55 0.60 19.16
C LEU A 48 19.57 -0.14 20.03
N ASP A 49 19.28 -0.19 21.33
CA ASP A 49 19.95 -1.08 22.28
C ASP A 49 19.34 -2.49 22.21
N PHE A 50 19.71 -3.24 21.17
CA PHE A 50 19.18 -4.59 20.96
C PHE A 50 19.34 -5.54 22.17
N PRO A 51 20.48 -5.58 22.89
CA PRO A 51 20.59 -6.34 24.14
C PRO A 51 19.57 -5.91 25.21
N ALA A 52 19.43 -4.60 25.49
CA ALA A 52 18.53 -4.16 26.55
C ALA A 52 17.06 -4.42 26.20
N ILE A 53 16.66 -4.20 24.94
CA ILE A 53 15.29 -4.49 24.48
C ILE A 53 15.00 -5.99 24.52
N TYR A 54 15.95 -6.83 24.07
CA TYR A 54 15.78 -8.29 24.06
C TYR A 54 15.66 -8.90 25.47
N HIS A 55 16.35 -8.33 26.45
CA HIS A 55 16.31 -8.75 27.86
C HIS A 55 15.39 -7.88 28.73
N GLN A 56 14.43 -7.17 28.12
CA GLN A 56 13.46 -6.36 28.85
C GLN A 56 12.67 -7.21 29.86
N GLY A 57 12.55 -6.72 31.10
CA GLY A 57 11.94 -7.46 32.22
C GLY A 57 12.89 -8.45 32.92
N ASN A 58 14.17 -8.53 32.53
CA ASN A 58 15.19 -9.30 33.22
C ASN A 58 16.22 -8.38 33.90
N ASP A 59 15.82 -7.78 35.03
CA ASP A 59 16.60 -6.78 35.77
C ASP A 59 18.04 -7.22 36.09
N LYS A 60 18.26 -8.52 36.33
CA LYS A 60 19.60 -9.08 36.57
C LYS A 60 20.51 -8.95 35.34
N VAL A 61 19.98 -9.24 34.15
CA VAL A 61 20.73 -9.11 32.90
C VAL A 61 20.95 -7.64 32.54
N LEU A 62 19.94 -6.79 32.73
CA LEU A 62 20.04 -5.35 32.49
C LEU A 62 21.11 -4.71 33.39
N TYR A 63 21.10 -5.01 34.70
CA TYR A 63 22.14 -4.59 35.64
C TYR A 63 23.54 -5.06 35.24
N HIS A 64 23.69 -6.31 34.76
CA HIS A 64 24.98 -6.80 34.28
C HIS A 64 25.44 -6.11 33.00
N LEU A 65 24.53 -5.81 32.05
CA LEU A 65 24.82 -5.04 30.85
C LEU A 65 25.32 -3.64 31.18
N GLU A 66 24.62 -2.90 32.03
CA GLU A 66 25.00 -1.56 32.49
C GLU A 66 26.34 -1.57 33.24
N LYS A 67 26.56 -2.55 34.12
CA LYS A 67 27.83 -2.69 34.84
C LYS A 67 29.00 -2.91 33.88
N ILE A 68 28.87 -3.83 32.91
CA ILE A 68 29.92 -4.12 31.93
C ILE A 68 30.21 -2.89 31.05
N ARG A 69 29.19 -2.12 30.66
CA ARG A 69 29.36 -0.85 29.93
C ARG A 69 30.08 0.19 30.77
N SER A 70 29.70 0.38 32.04
CA SER A 70 30.39 1.34 32.92
C SER A 70 31.85 0.94 33.21
N GLU A 71 32.18 -0.36 33.26
CA GLU A 71 33.57 -0.83 33.32
C GLU A 71 34.32 -0.55 32.00
N LEU A 72 33.66 -0.72 30.84
CA LEU A 72 34.24 -0.48 29.52
C LEU A 72 34.60 1.00 29.32
N ASP A 73 33.70 1.92 29.67
CA ASP A 73 33.90 3.36 29.53
C ASP A 73 35.01 3.91 30.45
N LYS A 74 35.22 3.28 31.61
CA LYS A 74 36.25 3.66 32.59
C LYS A 74 37.62 3.03 32.32
N SER A 75 37.69 2.02 31.47
CA SER A 75 38.94 1.31 31.19
C SER A 75 39.80 2.08 30.20
N SER A 76 41.09 2.25 30.49
CA SER A 76 42.09 2.78 29.56
C SER A 76 42.87 1.69 28.81
N ASP A 77 42.65 0.42 29.16
CA ASP A 77 43.37 -0.76 28.67
C ASP A 77 42.56 -1.44 27.55
N GLU A 78 43.10 -1.51 26.32
CA GLU A 78 42.37 -2.10 25.18
C GLU A 78 42.20 -3.62 25.29
N ASP A 79 43.13 -4.37 25.91
CA ASP A 79 42.96 -5.81 26.11
C ASP A 79 41.77 -6.07 27.04
N ARG A 80 41.66 -5.26 28.11
CA ARG A 80 40.50 -5.29 29.00
C ARG A 80 39.22 -4.82 28.29
N LYS A 81 39.28 -3.80 27.42
CA LYS A 81 38.11 -3.40 26.63
C LYS A 81 37.65 -4.50 25.68
N ASP A 82 38.56 -5.24 25.04
CA ASP A 82 38.20 -6.36 24.17
C ASP A 82 37.61 -7.54 24.94
N GLU A 83 38.09 -7.83 26.15
CA GLU A 83 37.44 -8.78 27.06
C GLU A 83 36.00 -8.36 27.41
N LEU A 84 35.78 -7.07 27.70
CA LEU A 84 34.46 -6.51 28.03
C LEU A 84 33.53 -6.46 26.80
N ARG A 85 34.03 -6.06 25.62
CA ARG A 85 33.31 -6.15 24.32
C ARG A 85 32.91 -7.59 24.03
N SER A 86 33.79 -8.57 24.29
CA SER A 86 33.50 -10.00 24.14
C SER A 86 32.41 -10.48 25.11
N LYS A 87 32.37 -9.98 26.35
CA LYS A 87 31.27 -10.24 27.30
C LYS A 87 29.95 -9.63 26.83
N LEU A 88 29.93 -8.38 26.35
CA LEU A 88 28.72 -7.75 25.82
C LEU A 88 28.13 -8.53 24.64
N ARG A 89 28.97 -9.05 23.73
CA ARG A 89 28.53 -9.91 22.61
C ARG A 89 27.78 -11.18 23.04
N LYS A 90 27.88 -11.63 24.29
CA LYS A 90 27.11 -12.79 24.79
C LYS A 90 25.64 -12.47 25.07
N TYR A 91 25.30 -11.20 25.26
CA TYR A 91 23.93 -10.72 25.47
C TYR A 91 23.25 -10.27 24.18
N GLU A 92 24.01 -10.11 23.10
CA GLU A 92 23.51 -9.68 21.79
C GLU A 92 22.57 -10.73 21.17
N PRO A 93 21.30 -10.37 20.88
CA PRO A 93 20.42 -11.25 20.11
C PRO A 93 20.97 -11.51 18.70
N ASN A 94 20.65 -12.69 18.16
CA ASN A 94 20.97 -13.01 16.77
C ASN A 94 20.25 -12.07 15.78
N ILE A 95 20.76 -11.99 14.55
CA ILE A 95 20.29 -11.01 13.55
C ILE A 95 18.79 -11.12 13.23
N LYS A 96 18.18 -12.32 13.31
CA LYS A 96 16.75 -12.49 13.04
C LYS A 96 15.89 -11.91 14.16
N VAL A 97 16.30 -12.12 15.42
CA VAL A 97 15.66 -11.49 16.58
C VAL A 97 15.82 -9.96 16.53
N LYS A 98 16.99 -9.46 16.09
CA LYS A 98 17.17 -8.01 15.84
C LYS A 98 16.20 -7.48 14.78
N PHE A 99 15.97 -8.21 13.69
CA PHE A 99 14.98 -7.84 12.68
C PHE A 99 13.56 -7.81 13.26
N THR A 100 13.16 -8.79 14.08
CA THR A 100 11.87 -8.75 14.78
C THR A 100 11.75 -7.49 15.65
N ILE A 101 12.74 -7.21 16.51
CA ILE A 101 12.75 -6.00 17.37
C ILE A 101 12.65 -4.73 16.54
N ALA A 102 13.44 -4.59 15.47
CA ALA A 102 13.49 -3.39 14.66
C ALA A 102 12.20 -3.17 13.83
N ILE A 103 11.54 -4.24 13.37
CA ILE A 103 10.23 -4.13 12.70
C ILE A 103 9.12 -3.75 13.71
N THR A 104 9.11 -4.32 14.92
CA THR A 104 8.17 -3.90 15.97
C THR A 104 8.38 -2.42 16.34
N TYR A 105 9.63 -2.00 16.51
CA TYR A 105 9.98 -0.59 16.74
C TYR A 105 9.55 0.32 15.58
N LEU A 106 9.74 -0.10 14.33
CA LEU A 106 9.28 0.63 13.14
C LEU A 106 7.76 0.86 13.17
N LEU A 107 6.97 -0.17 13.51
CA LEU A 107 5.51 -0.03 13.58
C LEU A 107 5.09 0.94 14.69
N GLN A 108 5.76 0.90 15.85
CA GLN A 108 5.53 1.86 16.93
C GLN A 108 5.86 3.29 16.48
N VAL A 109 7.04 3.53 15.90
CA VAL A 109 7.43 4.88 15.42
C VAL A 109 6.49 5.37 14.33
N ALA A 110 6.05 4.50 13.42
CA ALA A 110 5.06 4.85 12.40
C ALA A 110 3.72 5.29 13.03
N GLN A 111 3.22 4.56 14.04
CA GLN A 111 2.02 4.91 14.80
C GLN A 111 2.19 6.23 15.57
N ASP A 112 3.32 6.42 16.25
CA ASP A 112 3.63 7.63 17.03
C ASP A 112 3.73 8.89 16.15
N CYS A 113 4.18 8.73 14.90
CA CYS A 113 4.22 9.80 13.90
C CYS A 113 2.89 10.03 13.17
N GLY A 114 1.83 9.25 13.45
CA GLY A 114 0.57 9.30 12.70
C GLY A 114 0.67 8.79 11.25
N HIS A 115 1.69 8.00 10.96
CA HIS A 115 2.01 7.43 9.64
C HIS A 115 1.99 5.89 9.65
N ASP A 116 1.01 5.32 10.37
CA ASP A 116 0.80 3.89 10.56
C ASP A 116 1.01 3.07 9.27
N LEU A 117 1.61 1.87 9.42
CA LEU A 117 1.87 0.95 8.32
C LEU A 117 0.96 -0.28 8.43
N MET A 118 0.45 -0.74 7.30
CA MET A 118 -0.49 -1.86 7.22
C MET A 118 -0.19 -2.74 6.01
N PHE A 119 -0.41 -4.05 6.15
CA PHE A 119 -0.42 -5.01 5.07
C PHE A 119 -1.82 -5.64 4.96
N LYS A 120 -2.51 -5.38 3.84
CA LYS A 120 -3.89 -5.82 3.56
C LYS A 120 -4.00 -6.26 2.10
N ASP A 121 -4.70 -7.36 1.82
CA ASP A 121 -4.98 -7.87 0.47
C ASP A 121 -3.74 -8.04 -0.43
N GLY A 122 -2.59 -8.42 0.14
CA GLY A 122 -1.33 -8.55 -0.61
C GLY A 122 -0.63 -7.22 -0.92
N LEU A 123 -1.14 -6.10 -0.39
CA LEU A 123 -0.66 -4.76 -0.64
C LEU A 123 -0.22 -4.06 0.65
N ILE A 124 0.79 -3.21 0.52
CA ILE A 124 1.38 -2.44 1.62
C ILE A 124 0.83 -1.02 1.58
N TYR A 125 0.49 -0.49 2.75
CA TYR A 125 -0.10 0.83 2.90
C TYR A 125 0.60 1.63 4.02
N CYS A 126 0.64 2.95 3.84
CA CYS A 126 1.04 3.91 4.86
C CYS A 126 -0.07 4.97 5.01
N PHE A 127 -0.49 5.28 6.23
CA PHE A 127 -1.48 6.33 6.45
C PHE A 127 -0.84 7.71 6.26
N ASN A 128 -1.43 8.53 5.39
CA ASN A 128 -0.89 9.86 5.03
C ASN A 128 -1.58 11.03 5.75
N GLY A 129 -2.29 10.76 6.85
CA GLY A 129 -3.14 11.73 7.55
C GLY A 129 -4.55 11.86 6.98
N ARG A 130 -4.87 11.24 5.84
CA ARG A 130 -6.21 11.26 5.21
C ARG A 130 -6.72 9.88 4.78
N TYR A 131 -5.84 9.09 4.17
CA TYR A 131 -6.14 7.76 3.65
C TYR A 131 -4.92 6.84 3.71
N TRP A 132 -5.16 5.55 3.53
CA TRP A 132 -4.12 4.52 3.43
C TRP A 132 -3.54 4.51 2.01
N GLU A 133 -2.39 5.16 1.82
CA GLU A 133 -1.72 5.23 0.53
C GLU A 133 -0.93 3.94 0.26
N ASN A 134 -1.16 3.32 -0.91
CA ASN A 134 -0.46 2.11 -1.31
C ASN A 134 1.02 2.39 -1.67
N ILE A 135 1.93 1.71 -0.99
CA ILE A 135 3.38 1.77 -1.24
C ILE A 135 3.82 0.57 -2.10
N GLN A 136 4.62 0.82 -3.15
CA GLN A 136 5.16 -0.25 -3.99
C GLN A 136 6.18 -1.09 -3.24
N SER A 137 6.12 -2.42 -3.40
CA SER A 137 6.97 -3.39 -2.67
C SER A 137 8.48 -3.07 -2.74
N GLU A 138 9.01 -2.69 -3.91
CA GLU A 138 10.44 -2.37 -4.06
C GLU A 138 10.86 -1.06 -3.37
N ILE A 139 9.96 -0.06 -3.32
CA ILE A 139 10.18 1.18 -2.54
C ILE A 139 10.15 0.82 -1.05
N PHE A 140 9.21 -0.03 -0.64
CA PHE A 140 9.07 -0.43 0.75
C PHE A 140 10.26 -1.29 1.25
N LYS A 141 10.81 -2.19 0.43
CA LYS A 141 12.05 -2.92 0.74
C LYS A 141 13.23 -1.98 0.97
N ALA A 142 13.42 -0.99 0.09
CA ALA A 142 14.45 0.04 0.29
C ALA A 142 14.24 0.84 1.58
N PHE A 143 13.00 1.17 1.94
CA PHE A 143 12.65 1.79 3.22
C PHE A 143 13.01 0.89 4.41
N LEU A 144 12.67 -0.41 4.37
CA LEU A 144 13.08 -1.36 5.42
C LEU A 144 14.61 -1.46 5.54
N ALA A 145 15.36 -1.44 4.44
CA ALA A 145 16.82 -1.43 4.48
C ALA A 145 17.36 -0.22 5.26
N GLU A 146 16.83 0.98 4.95
CA GLU A 146 17.23 2.25 5.55
C GLU A 146 16.86 2.32 7.05
N VAL A 147 15.64 1.88 7.42
CA VAL A 147 15.22 1.75 8.82
C VAL A 147 16.22 0.89 9.59
N ILE A 148 16.57 -0.28 9.07
CA ILE A 148 17.47 -1.22 9.73
C ILE A 148 18.87 -0.64 9.88
N THR A 149 19.39 0.05 8.86
CA THR A 149 20.66 0.77 8.95
C THR A 149 20.62 1.84 10.04
N LYS A 150 19.54 2.64 10.12
CA LYS A 150 19.35 3.65 11.17
C LYS A 150 19.22 3.07 12.59
N THR A 151 18.75 1.82 12.76
CA THR A 151 18.77 1.15 14.07
C THR A 151 20.17 0.76 14.56
N GLY A 152 21.23 0.96 13.76
CA GLY A 152 22.62 0.64 14.10
C GLY A 152 23.11 -0.72 13.60
N ILE A 153 22.31 -1.43 12.79
CA ILE A 153 22.77 -2.62 12.06
C ILE A 153 23.58 -2.16 10.84
N ASN A 154 24.61 -2.91 10.49
CA ASN A 154 25.49 -2.54 9.38
C ASN A 154 24.73 -2.53 8.03
N GLU A 155 24.95 -1.49 7.23
CA GLU A 155 24.31 -1.27 5.92
C GLU A 155 24.44 -2.49 4.98
N PHE A 156 25.63 -3.08 4.87
CA PHE A 156 25.84 -4.28 4.03
C PHE A 156 25.21 -5.55 4.62
N GLN A 157 24.80 -5.55 5.89
CA GLN A 157 23.96 -6.60 6.46
C GLN A 157 22.48 -6.37 6.13
N SER A 158 22.00 -5.12 6.15
CA SER A 158 20.61 -4.79 5.82
C SER A 158 20.30 -4.98 4.32
N LEU A 159 21.25 -4.64 3.44
CA LEU A 159 21.10 -4.74 1.98
C LEU A 159 21.20 -6.17 1.40
N LYS A 160 21.57 -7.18 2.19
CA LYS A 160 21.64 -8.58 1.71
C LYS A 160 20.26 -9.08 1.27
N ALA A 161 20.18 -9.78 0.14
CA ALA A 161 18.93 -10.31 -0.39
C ALA A 161 18.14 -11.17 0.61
N ASP A 162 18.82 -12.03 1.38
CA ASP A 162 18.16 -12.83 2.42
C ASP A 162 17.71 -11.98 3.63
N ALA A 163 18.45 -10.92 3.97
CA ALA A 163 18.04 -9.98 5.02
C ALA A 163 16.79 -9.20 4.59
N GLN A 164 16.79 -8.64 3.39
CA GLN A 164 15.63 -7.98 2.77
C GLN A 164 14.39 -8.89 2.75
N LYS A 165 14.57 -10.16 2.40
CA LYS A 165 13.52 -11.19 2.38
C LYS A 165 12.97 -11.51 3.77
N ASP A 166 13.83 -11.66 4.78
CA ASP A 166 13.41 -11.94 6.15
C ASP A 166 12.75 -10.70 6.80
N LEU A 167 13.27 -9.49 6.55
CA LEU A 167 12.69 -8.21 6.97
C LEU A 167 11.29 -7.98 6.39
N TYR A 168 11.15 -8.15 5.07
CA TYR A 168 9.87 -8.03 4.38
C TYR A 168 8.83 -8.98 4.97
N LYS A 169 9.17 -10.26 5.14
CA LYS A 169 8.30 -11.26 5.76
C LYS A 169 7.93 -10.92 7.21
N GLN A 170 8.89 -10.46 8.01
CA GLN A 170 8.62 -10.04 9.39
C GLN A 170 7.63 -8.88 9.41
N PHE A 171 7.78 -7.90 8.51
CA PHE A 171 6.79 -6.82 8.34
C PHE A 171 5.41 -7.37 7.94
N LEU A 172 5.33 -8.23 6.91
CA LEU A 172 4.04 -8.80 6.47
C LEU A 172 3.27 -9.47 7.61
N VAL A 173 3.97 -10.19 8.50
CA VAL A 173 3.36 -10.86 9.66
C VAL A 173 2.99 -9.87 10.76
N SER A 174 3.82 -8.84 11.00
CA SER A 174 3.64 -7.91 12.13
C SER A 174 2.63 -6.79 11.84
N ALA A 175 2.43 -6.46 10.57
CA ALA A 175 1.51 -5.42 10.09
C ALA A 175 0.27 -5.98 9.38
N PHE A 176 0.03 -7.30 9.45
CA PHE A 176 -1.11 -7.94 8.81
C PHE A 176 -2.43 -7.39 9.38
N TYR A 177 -3.32 -6.98 8.48
CA TYR A 177 -4.68 -6.60 8.80
C TYR A 177 -5.67 -7.41 7.94
N SER A 178 -6.55 -8.15 8.60
CA SER A 178 -7.77 -8.68 8.01
C SER A 178 -8.98 -7.87 8.45
N ASP A 179 -9.93 -7.68 7.53
CA ASP A 179 -11.27 -7.19 7.84
C ASP A 179 -12.12 -8.40 8.26
N ASP A 180 -12.10 -8.71 9.57
CA ASP A 180 -12.87 -9.82 10.14
C ASP A 180 -14.35 -9.44 10.38
N ALA A 181 -14.70 -8.17 10.21
CA ALA A 181 -16.07 -7.67 10.36
C ALA A 181 -16.87 -7.88 9.05
N GLU A 182 -18.01 -8.55 9.15
CA GLU A 182 -18.98 -8.57 8.05
C GLU A 182 -19.53 -7.16 7.82
N ILE A 183 -19.39 -6.65 6.59
CA ILE A 183 -19.99 -5.36 6.22
C ILE A 183 -21.49 -5.55 6.02
N GLU A 184 -22.26 -5.32 7.08
CA GLU A 184 -23.72 -5.28 7.03
C GLU A 184 -24.23 -4.13 6.14
N GLU A 185 -25.43 -4.27 5.56
CA GLU A 185 -26.11 -3.18 4.85
C GLU A 185 -26.31 -1.93 5.75
N SER A 186 -26.41 -2.15 7.07
CA SER A 186 -26.52 -1.12 8.13
C SER A 186 -25.27 -0.23 8.25
N THR A 187 -24.11 -0.69 7.75
CA THR A 187 -22.83 0.01 7.83
C THR A 187 -22.92 1.35 7.08
N PRO A 188 -22.49 2.49 7.65
CA PRO A 188 -22.52 3.77 6.96
C PRO A 188 -21.66 3.75 5.69
N VAL A 189 -22.10 4.48 4.67
CA VAL A 189 -21.29 4.77 3.47
C VAL A 189 -20.32 5.89 3.82
N ILE A 190 -19.02 5.62 3.71
CA ILE A 190 -17.94 6.56 4.07
C ILE A 190 -17.12 6.88 2.83
N ILE A 191 -17.01 8.16 2.48
CA ILE A 191 -16.32 8.66 1.28
C ILE A 191 -15.31 9.74 1.69
N ASN A 192 -14.03 9.49 1.41
CA ASN A 192 -12.97 10.48 1.60
C ASN A 192 -13.00 11.52 0.48
N LEU A 193 -13.29 12.76 0.85
CA LEU A 193 -13.20 13.95 -0.01
C LEU A 193 -11.88 14.67 0.26
N LYS A 194 -11.66 15.80 -0.42
CA LYS A 194 -10.39 16.54 -0.37
C LYS A 194 -10.10 17.11 1.01
N SER A 195 -11.09 17.69 1.67
CA SER A 195 -10.94 18.40 2.95
C SER A 195 -11.55 17.68 4.14
N ASN A 196 -12.47 16.72 3.93
CA ASN A 196 -13.18 16.00 5.00
C ASN A 196 -13.65 14.61 4.53
N VAL A 197 -14.34 13.90 5.43
CA VAL A 197 -15.01 12.62 5.16
C VAL A 197 -16.52 12.85 5.13
N PHE A 198 -17.15 12.46 4.02
CA PHE A 198 -18.62 12.37 3.91
C PHE A 198 -19.07 11.02 4.48
N VAL A 199 -20.02 11.06 5.41
CA VAL A 199 -20.63 9.87 6.02
C VAL A 199 -22.13 9.90 5.75
N CYS A 200 -22.69 8.83 5.19
CA CYS A 200 -24.13 8.70 4.93
C CYS A 200 -24.68 7.42 5.55
N GLN A 201 -25.78 7.55 6.30
CA GLN A 201 -26.49 6.43 6.90
C GLN A 201 -28.00 6.72 6.93
N ASN A 202 -28.81 5.77 6.47
CA ASN A 202 -30.29 5.84 6.49
C ASN A 202 -30.87 7.13 5.88
N GLY A 203 -30.23 7.67 4.84
CA GLY A 203 -30.65 8.89 4.14
C GLY A 203 -30.20 10.22 4.79
N ASN A 204 -29.62 10.18 5.98
CA ASN A 204 -28.95 11.33 6.59
C ASN A 204 -27.46 11.31 6.25
N TYR A 205 -26.83 12.48 6.19
CA TYR A 205 -25.38 12.59 6.00
C TYR A 205 -24.75 13.66 6.90
N GLU A 206 -23.48 13.47 7.20
CA GLU A 206 -22.64 14.41 7.95
C GLU A 206 -21.23 14.48 7.36
N PHE A 207 -20.45 15.45 7.83
CA PHE A 207 -19.03 15.59 7.52
C PHE A 207 -18.21 15.56 8.80
N ARG A 208 -17.09 14.83 8.78
CA ARG A 208 -16.14 14.77 9.89
C ARG A 208 -14.69 14.74 9.40
N ASP A 209 -13.76 14.85 10.35
CA ASP A 209 -12.33 14.70 10.09
C ASP A 209 -11.96 13.27 9.68
N PHE A 210 -10.79 13.14 9.06
CA PHE A 210 -10.22 11.87 8.60
C PHE A 210 -9.87 10.94 9.77
N ASP A 211 -10.31 9.68 9.71
CA ASP A 211 -9.89 8.65 10.65
C ASP A 211 -9.18 7.48 9.93
N LYS A 212 -7.99 7.11 10.42
CA LYS A 212 -7.27 5.91 9.97
C LYS A 212 -8.01 4.61 10.24
N ASN A 213 -9.01 4.62 11.12
CA ASN A 213 -9.86 3.48 11.41
C ASN A 213 -10.89 3.20 10.29
N ASP A 214 -11.17 4.17 9.41
CA ASP A 214 -12.08 3.98 8.25
C ASP A 214 -11.53 3.02 7.19
N LYS A 215 -10.23 2.69 7.25
CA LYS A 215 -9.49 1.83 6.30
C LYS A 215 -9.70 2.20 4.82
N LEU A 216 -10.03 3.46 4.53
CA LEU A 216 -10.15 3.97 3.17
C LEU A 216 -8.77 4.08 2.53
N THR A 217 -8.64 3.49 1.34
CA THR A 217 -7.40 3.43 0.54
C THR A 217 -7.33 4.54 -0.52
N TYR A 218 -8.28 5.48 -0.50
CA TYR A 218 -8.42 6.55 -1.48
C TYR A 218 -8.86 7.87 -0.82
N CYS A 219 -8.74 8.94 -1.59
CA CYS A 219 -9.32 10.26 -1.34
C CYS A 219 -9.62 10.89 -2.71
N LEU A 220 -10.78 11.54 -2.84
CA LEU A 220 -11.19 12.25 -4.04
C LEU A 220 -10.71 13.71 -3.97
N ASP A 221 -10.14 14.24 -5.06
CA ASP A 221 -9.48 15.57 -5.07
C ASP A 221 -10.46 16.76 -5.22
N PHE A 222 -11.69 16.59 -4.75
CA PHE A 222 -12.75 17.61 -4.71
C PHE A 222 -13.49 17.57 -3.36
N ASP A 223 -14.16 18.68 -3.04
CA ASP A 223 -15.02 18.82 -1.86
C ASP A 223 -16.51 18.73 -2.26
N TYR A 224 -17.40 18.45 -1.31
CA TYR A 224 -18.83 18.38 -1.59
C TYR A 224 -19.44 19.79 -1.70
N GLU A 225 -19.96 20.12 -2.88
CA GLU A 225 -20.67 21.37 -3.16
C GLU A 225 -22.15 21.07 -3.46
N PRO A 226 -23.10 21.34 -2.53
CA PRO A 226 -24.52 21.00 -2.72
C PRO A 226 -25.18 21.78 -3.87
N ASP A 227 -24.73 23.01 -4.13
CA ASP A 227 -25.26 23.90 -5.18
C ASP A 227 -24.49 23.78 -6.52
N ALA A 228 -23.66 22.74 -6.68
CA ALA A 228 -22.82 22.55 -7.87
C ALA A 228 -23.65 22.40 -9.16
N LYS A 229 -23.36 23.25 -10.15
CA LYS A 229 -24.07 23.23 -11.45
C LYS A 229 -23.41 22.28 -12.44
N ILE A 230 -24.19 21.33 -12.94
CA ILE A 230 -23.74 20.30 -13.88
C ILE A 230 -24.10 20.59 -15.35
N ASP A 231 -24.48 21.82 -15.72
CA ASP A 231 -25.03 22.22 -17.04
C ASP A 231 -24.33 21.60 -18.28
N LYS A 232 -23.00 21.50 -18.26
CA LYS A 232 -22.22 20.90 -19.36
C LYS A 232 -22.35 19.38 -19.41
N PHE A 233 -22.40 18.74 -18.25
CA PHE A 233 -22.58 17.30 -18.10
C PHE A 233 -24.02 16.89 -18.38
N GLN A 234 -25.01 17.68 -17.92
CA GLN A 234 -26.42 17.47 -18.25
C GLN A 234 -26.66 17.50 -19.76
N LYS A 235 -26.19 18.55 -20.45
CA LYS A 235 -26.24 18.64 -21.93
C LYS A 235 -25.51 17.51 -22.66
N PHE A 236 -24.54 16.87 -22.02
CA PHE A 236 -23.89 15.67 -22.53
C PHE A 236 -24.78 14.43 -22.33
N LEU A 237 -25.34 14.24 -21.14
CA LEU A 237 -26.28 13.16 -20.83
C LEU A 237 -27.53 13.22 -21.72
N ASP A 238 -28.20 14.38 -21.82
CA ASP A 238 -29.39 14.59 -22.66
C ASP A 238 -29.14 14.23 -24.13
N LYS A 239 -27.89 14.31 -24.58
CA LYS A 239 -27.48 13.99 -25.94
C LYS A 239 -27.18 12.51 -26.15
N VAL A 240 -26.49 11.85 -25.22
CA VAL A 240 -26.03 10.45 -25.40
C VAL A 240 -26.95 9.42 -24.74
N LEU A 241 -27.70 9.85 -23.73
CA LEU A 241 -28.65 9.07 -22.93
C LEU A 241 -29.90 9.94 -22.64
N PRO A 242 -30.73 10.25 -23.66
CA PRO A 242 -31.90 11.13 -23.54
C PRO A 242 -33.07 10.56 -22.71
N ASP A 243 -32.91 9.37 -22.13
CA ASP A 243 -33.89 8.73 -21.27
C ASP A 243 -33.55 9.06 -19.81
N GLU A 244 -34.34 9.94 -19.18
CA GLU A 244 -34.11 10.39 -17.80
C GLU A 244 -34.06 9.24 -16.79
N GLY A 245 -34.85 8.18 -17.01
CA GLY A 245 -34.81 6.98 -16.18
C GLY A 245 -33.45 6.29 -16.27
N MET A 246 -32.87 6.19 -17.47
CA MET A 246 -31.50 5.69 -17.65
C MET A 246 -30.44 6.65 -17.11
N GLN A 247 -30.65 7.98 -17.14
CA GLN A 247 -29.73 8.93 -16.49
C GLN A 247 -29.72 8.73 -14.97
N ASN A 248 -30.88 8.53 -14.34
CA ASN A 248 -30.98 8.26 -12.90
C ASN A 248 -30.25 6.96 -12.52
N VAL A 249 -30.49 5.86 -13.23
CA VAL A 249 -29.78 4.59 -12.96
C VAL A 249 -28.26 4.72 -13.23
N LEU A 250 -27.83 5.64 -14.12
CA LEU A 250 -26.40 5.91 -14.35
C LEU A 250 -25.79 6.65 -13.15
N ALA A 251 -26.51 7.62 -12.59
CA ALA A 251 -26.12 8.33 -11.37
C ALA A 251 -26.10 7.39 -10.15
N GLU A 252 -27.10 6.53 -9.98
CA GLU A 252 -27.14 5.47 -8.97
C GLU A 252 -25.93 4.53 -9.10
N TYR A 253 -25.56 4.12 -10.32
CA TYR A 253 -24.38 3.29 -10.53
C TYR A 253 -23.06 4.03 -10.19
N CYS A 254 -22.98 5.34 -10.46
CA CYS A 254 -21.84 6.15 -10.06
C CYS A 254 -21.72 6.26 -8.53
N ALA A 255 -22.85 6.39 -7.82
CA ALA A 255 -22.87 6.34 -6.35
C ALA A 255 -22.48 4.94 -5.82
N TYR A 256 -23.01 3.87 -6.43
CA TYR A 256 -22.72 2.48 -6.05
C TYR A 256 -21.23 2.13 -6.08
N ILE A 257 -20.44 2.71 -6.99
CA ILE A 257 -18.97 2.58 -7.04
C ILE A 257 -18.29 3.03 -5.74
N LEU A 258 -18.86 4.01 -5.04
CA LEU A 258 -18.34 4.56 -3.79
C LEU A 258 -18.82 3.78 -2.54
N THR A 259 -19.70 2.78 -2.71
CA THR A 259 -20.25 1.97 -1.62
C THR A 259 -19.56 0.61 -1.47
N LYS A 260 -19.39 0.15 -0.23
CA LYS A 260 -18.84 -1.18 0.09
C LYS A 260 -19.86 -2.13 0.75
N ASN A 261 -20.81 -1.58 1.49
CA ASN A 261 -21.90 -2.30 2.16
C ASN A 261 -22.97 -2.83 1.20
N LEU A 262 -23.15 -2.21 0.03
CA LEU A 262 -24.12 -2.65 -0.96
C LEU A 262 -23.53 -3.75 -1.88
N LYS A 263 -24.24 -4.87 -1.97
CA LYS A 263 -23.96 -5.98 -2.90
C LYS A 263 -25.13 -6.17 -3.88
N LEU A 264 -25.28 -5.22 -4.81
CA LEU A 264 -26.36 -5.26 -5.82
C LEU A 264 -26.20 -6.37 -6.87
N GLU A 265 -25.03 -7.02 -6.91
CA GLU A 265 -24.64 -8.00 -7.95
C GLU A 265 -24.84 -7.45 -9.38
N LYS A 266 -24.49 -6.18 -9.60
CA LYS A 266 -24.57 -5.51 -10.92
C LYS A 266 -23.23 -4.96 -11.36
N ALA A 267 -22.84 -5.32 -12.59
CA ALA A 267 -21.99 -4.50 -13.43
C ALA A 267 -22.84 -3.65 -14.37
N LEU A 268 -22.28 -2.52 -14.82
CA LEU A 268 -22.89 -1.65 -15.81
C LEU A 268 -22.23 -1.89 -17.17
N ILE A 269 -23.04 -2.25 -18.18
CA ILE A 269 -22.58 -2.29 -19.58
C ILE A 269 -23.08 -1.04 -20.31
N LEU A 270 -22.13 -0.27 -20.86
CA LEU A 270 -22.36 0.86 -21.75
C LEU A 270 -22.42 0.35 -23.20
N LEU A 271 -23.62 0.30 -23.77
CA LEU A 271 -23.88 -0.23 -25.11
C LEU A 271 -24.03 0.86 -26.15
N GLY A 272 -23.47 0.63 -27.33
CA GLY A 272 -23.75 1.40 -28.54
C GLY A 272 -22.68 1.17 -29.60
N ALA A 273 -22.90 1.61 -30.83
CA ALA A 273 -21.83 1.68 -31.83
C ALA A 273 -20.67 2.60 -31.37
N GLY A 274 -19.57 2.61 -32.12
CA GLY A 274 -18.44 3.51 -31.84
C GLY A 274 -18.83 4.99 -31.86
N ALA A 275 -18.06 5.84 -31.17
CA ALA A 275 -18.25 7.30 -31.09
C ALA A 275 -19.51 7.82 -30.36
N ASN A 276 -20.25 6.98 -29.63
CA ASN A 276 -21.43 7.35 -28.82
C ASN A 276 -21.13 8.05 -27.48
N GLY A 277 -19.93 8.63 -27.27
CA GLY A 277 -19.58 9.27 -25.99
C GLY A 277 -19.27 8.31 -24.82
N LYS A 278 -19.30 6.99 -25.02
CA LYS A 278 -18.94 5.98 -24.00
C LYS A 278 -17.56 6.23 -23.37
N SER A 279 -16.54 6.48 -24.20
CA SER A 279 -15.19 6.84 -23.74
C SER A 279 -15.19 8.16 -22.98
N THR A 280 -15.89 9.18 -23.49
CA THR A 280 -16.01 10.50 -22.84
C THR A 280 -16.63 10.39 -21.45
N PHE A 281 -17.66 9.56 -21.26
CA PHE A 281 -18.21 9.28 -19.93
C PHE A 281 -17.19 8.55 -19.05
N GLY A 282 -16.48 7.56 -19.59
CA GLY A 282 -15.39 6.87 -18.90
C GLY A 282 -14.25 7.80 -18.47
N ASP A 283 -13.88 8.78 -19.29
CA ASP A 283 -12.87 9.80 -19.00
C ASP A 283 -13.35 10.73 -17.87
N ILE A 284 -14.61 11.18 -17.92
CA ILE A 284 -15.24 12.02 -16.88
C ILE A 284 -15.29 11.27 -15.55
N LEU A 285 -15.78 10.02 -15.54
CA LEU A 285 -15.86 9.20 -14.34
C LEU A 285 -14.47 8.84 -13.79
N THR A 286 -13.50 8.58 -14.68
CA THR A 286 -12.10 8.37 -14.28
C THR A 286 -11.53 9.61 -13.62
N ALA A 287 -11.78 10.81 -14.16
CA ALA A 287 -11.33 12.06 -13.56
C ALA A 287 -12.00 12.31 -12.20
N LEU A 288 -13.32 12.11 -12.11
CA LEU A 288 -14.10 12.24 -10.87
C LEU A 288 -13.54 11.31 -9.79
N LEU A 289 -13.28 10.04 -10.11
CA LEU A 289 -12.75 9.07 -9.16
C LEU A 289 -11.27 9.29 -8.78
N GLY A 290 -10.60 10.36 -9.22
CA GLY A 290 -9.19 10.62 -8.89
C GLY A 290 -8.17 9.94 -9.81
N GLY A 291 -8.60 9.55 -11.01
CA GLY A 291 -7.76 9.01 -12.08
C GLY A 291 -7.23 7.60 -11.82
N LYS A 292 -6.08 7.30 -12.43
CA LYS A 292 -5.41 5.98 -12.37
C LYS A 292 -4.94 5.56 -10.95
N LYS A 293 -5.13 6.40 -9.93
CA LYS A 293 -4.93 6.01 -8.53
C LYS A 293 -6.03 5.06 -8.05
N ASN A 294 -7.28 5.34 -8.45
CA ASN A 294 -8.48 4.65 -7.96
C ASN A 294 -9.27 3.94 -9.08
N VAL A 295 -8.84 4.06 -10.34
CA VAL A 295 -9.45 3.37 -11.50
C VAL A 295 -8.41 2.54 -12.25
N CYS A 296 -8.73 1.27 -12.50
CA CYS A 296 -7.96 0.35 -13.34
C CYS A 296 -8.72 -0.04 -14.61
N PHE A 297 -8.01 -0.66 -15.55
CA PHE A 297 -8.49 -0.91 -16.92
C PHE A 297 -8.18 -2.35 -17.37
N ASN A 298 -8.23 -3.32 -16.45
CA ASN A 298 -7.92 -4.71 -16.77
C ASN A 298 -9.00 -5.28 -17.69
N SER A 299 -8.57 -6.08 -18.67
CA SER A 299 -9.51 -6.70 -19.61
C SER A 299 -10.31 -7.82 -18.93
N LEU A 300 -11.49 -8.12 -19.46
CA LEU A 300 -12.29 -9.24 -18.99
C LEU A 300 -11.53 -10.58 -19.10
N SER A 301 -10.66 -10.73 -20.10
CA SER A 301 -9.80 -11.92 -20.27
C SER A 301 -8.77 -12.05 -19.15
N ASP A 302 -8.13 -10.95 -18.75
CA ASP A 302 -7.13 -10.89 -17.67
C ASP A 302 -7.76 -11.20 -16.31
N LEU A 303 -8.96 -10.66 -16.07
CA LEU A 303 -9.71 -10.85 -14.83
C LEU A 303 -10.31 -12.26 -14.72
N CYS A 304 -10.71 -12.87 -15.84
CA CYS A 304 -11.26 -14.22 -15.89
C CYS A 304 -10.21 -15.33 -16.07
N ASP A 305 -8.90 -15.03 -16.12
CA ASP A 305 -7.87 -16.06 -16.25
C ASP A 305 -7.80 -16.99 -15.01
N SER A 306 -7.54 -18.27 -15.29
CA SER A 306 -7.31 -19.34 -14.33
C SER A 306 -6.26 -19.02 -13.24
N LYS A 307 -5.24 -18.20 -13.52
CA LYS A 307 -4.12 -17.96 -12.58
C LYS A 307 -4.36 -16.80 -11.61
N GLY A 308 -5.31 -15.91 -11.91
CA GLY A 308 -5.73 -14.83 -11.02
C GLY A 308 -4.73 -13.69 -10.79
N TYR A 309 -3.72 -13.53 -11.66
CA TYR A 309 -2.64 -12.53 -11.46
C TYR A 309 -3.14 -11.09 -11.38
N TYR A 310 -4.09 -10.70 -12.23
CA TYR A 310 -4.61 -9.33 -12.29
C TYR A 310 -5.68 -9.01 -11.24
N ARG A 311 -6.04 -9.98 -10.38
CA ARG A 311 -7.05 -9.77 -9.33
C ARG A 311 -6.49 -9.07 -8.10
N THR A 312 -5.22 -9.29 -7.75
CA THR A 312 -4.64 -8.77 -6.50
C THR A 312 -4.83 -7.27 -6.33
N GLU A 313 -4.69 -6.50 -7.41
CA GLU A 313 -4.83 -5.04 -7.32
C GLU A 313 -6.29 -4.54 -7.26
N LEU A 314 -7.31 -5.39 -7.46
CA LEU A 314 -8.72 -4.93 -7.48
C LEU A 314 -9.19 -4.33 -6.15
N SER A 315 -8.60 -4.75 -5.02
CA SER A 315 -8.87 -4.20 -3.68
C SER A 315 -8.38 -2.76 -3.49
N LYS A 316 -7.42 -2.32 -4.33
CA LYS A 316 -6.88 -0.95 -4.32
C LYS A 316 -7.79 0.06 -5.00
N TYR A 317 -8.54 -0.37 -6.01
CA TYR A 317 -9.30 0.52 -6.89
C TYR A 317 -10.79 0.59 -6.48
N LEU A 318 -11.46 1.66 -6.87
CA LEU A 318 -12.92 1.82 -6.77
C LEU A 318 -13.63 1.20 -7.97
N LEU A 319 -13.02 1.31 -9.16
CA LEU A 319 -13.61 0.92 -10.43
C LEU A 319 -12.58 0.20 -11.32
N ASN A 320 -12.97 -0.93 -11.89
CA ASN A 320 -12.34 -1.45 -13.11
C ASN A 320 -13.20 -1.06 -14.33
N PHE A 321 -12.70 -0.14 -15.15
CA PHE A 321 -13.35 0.30 -16.38
C PHE A 321 -12.78 -0.48 -17.58
N CYS A 322 -13.54 -1.44 -18.10
CA CYS A 322 -13.13 -2.25 -19.24
C CYS A 322 -13.55 -1.58 -20.55
N SER A 323 -12.58 -1.15 -21.36
CA SER A 323 -12.80 -0.42 -22.62
C SER A 323 -13.47 -1.26 -23.72
N GLU A 324 -13.41 -2.59 -23.62
CA GLU A 324 -14.06 -3.54 -24.52
C GLU A 324 -14.54 -4.78 -23.75
N PHE A 325 -15.79 -5.20 -23.98
CA PHE A 325 -16.34 -6.44 -23.46
C PHE A 325 -16.02 -7.61 -24.41
N SER A 326 -15.13 -8.51 -23.99
CA SER A 326 -14.82 -9.70 -24.78
C SER A 326 -15.99 -10.69 -24.81
N THR A 327 -16.17 -11.40 -25.93
CA THR A 327 -17.21 -12.44 -26.05
C THR A 327 -16.78 -13.79 -25.46
N SER A 328 -15.50 -13.97 -25.19
CA SER A 328 -14.91 -15.17 -24.58
C SER A 328 -14.38 -14.84 -23.19
N TYR A 329 -15.00 -15.41 -22.17
CA TYR A 329 -14.68 -15.23 -20.76
C TYR A 329 -15.23 -16.39 -19.92
N ASN A 330 -14.69 -16.57 -18.71
CA ASN A 330 -15.25 -17.52 -17.75
C ASN A 330 -16.45 -16.88 -17.04
N SER A 331 -17.66 -17.36 -17.35
CA SER A 331 -18.90 -16.79 -16.81
C SER A 331 -19.08 -17.00 -15.31
N ALA A 332 -18.53 -18.08 -14.73
CA ALA A 332 -18.59 -18.31 -13.28
C ALA A 332 -17.72 -17.27 -12.54
N ILE A 333 -16.48 -17.08 -13.00
CA ILE A 333 -15.57 -16.08 -12.43
C ILE A 333 -16.12 -14.65 -12.63
N LEU A 334 -16.73 -14.35 -13.79
CA LEU A 334 -17.35 -13.03 -13.98
C LEU A 334 -18.52 -12.80 -13.02
N LYS A 335 -19.37 -13.80 -12.77
CA LYS A 335 -20.46 -13.67 -11.77
C LYS A 335 -19.89 -13.39 -10.39
N GLN A 336 -18.92 -14.19 -9.94
CA GLN A 336 -18.22 -14.04 -8.67
C GLN A 336 -17.59 -12.64 -8.49
N LEU A 337 -17.00 -12.09 -9.55
CA LEU A 337 -16.48 -10.71 -9.57
C LEU A 337 -17.60 -9.65 -9.47
N ILE A 338 -18.72 -9.86 -10.16
CA ILE A 338 -19.85 -8.92 -10.18
C ILE A 338 -20.64 -8.91 -8.86
N SER A 339 -20.78 -10.06 -8.20
CA SER A 339 -21.36 -10.18 -6.85
C SER A 339 -20.42 -9.69 -5.74
N THR A 340 -19.16 -9.36 -6.08
CA THR A 340 -18.10 -9.00 -5.12
C THR A 340 -17.85 -10.09 -4.07
N GLU A 341 -18.07 -11.35 -4.46
CA GLU A 341 -17.71 -12.54 -3.67
C GLU A 341 -16.19 -12.65 -3.49
N GLU A 342 -15.77 -13.40 -2.48
CA GLU A 342 -14.37 -13.80 -2.30
C GLU A 342 -13.79 -14.44 -3.56
N VAL A 343 -12.69 -13.89 -4.08
CA VAL A 343 -11.97 -14.45 -5.24
C VAL A 343 -10.51 -14.73 -4.91
N THR A 344 -9.98 -15.84 -5.44
CA THR A 344 -8.54 -16.11 -5.38
C THR A 344 -7.78 -15.17 -6.31
N ALA A 345 -6.87 -14.40 -5.72
CA ALA A 345 -5.89 -13.55 -6.37
C ALA A 345 -4.48 -14.13 -6.17
N ARG A 346 -3.53 -13.77 -7.05
CA ARG A 346 -2.16 -14.29 -6.97
C ARG A 346 -1.14 -13.21 -7.29
N SER A 347 -0.39 -12.77 -6.29
CA SER A 347 0.85 -12.02 -6.51
C SER A 347 1.93 -12.95 -7.11
N VAL A 348 2.78 -12.40 -7.98
CA VAL A 348 3.89 -13.17 -8.57
C VAL A 348 4.89 -13.52 -7.46
N PHE A 349 5.33 -14.78 -7.42
CA PHE A 349 6.22 -15.36 -6.39
C PHE A 349 5.67 -15.51 -4.96
N GLU A 350 4.40 -15.20 -4.72
CA GLU A 350 3.75 -15.41 -3.42
C GLU A 350 2.71 -16.55 -3.47
N LYS A 351 2.17 -16.92 -2.30
CA LYS A 351 1.03 -17.84 -2.23
C LYS A 351 -0.22 -17.13 -2.74
N PRO A 352 -1.19 -17.86 -3.34
CA PRO A 352 -2.51 -17.29 -3.62
C PRO A 352 -3.15 -16.77 -2.33
N ILE A 353 -3.84 -15.64 -2.44
CA ILE A 353 -4.63 -15.02 -1.36
C ILE A 353 -6.09 -14.96 -1.79
N THR A 354 -7.00 -14.85 -0.83
CA THR A 354 -8.38 -14.48 -1.09
C THR A 354 -8.52 -12.97 -0.93
N ILE A 355 -9.24 -12.31 -1.84
CA ILE A 355 -9.62 -10.91 -1.70
C ILE A 355 -11.14 -10.76 -1.72
N GLN A 356 -11.64 -9.75 -1.02
CA GLN A 356 -13.05 -9.38 -0.93
C GLN A 356 -13.19 -7.85 -1.02
N ASN A 357 -14.43 -7.34 -1.14
CA ASN A 357 -14.76 -5.90 -1.06
C ASN A 357 -13.93 -5.01 -2.02
N TYR A 358 -13.64 -5.53 -3.21
CA TYR A 358 -12.88 -4.88 -4.29
C TYR A 358 -13.75 -4.01 -5.21
N CYS A 359 -13.11 -3.36 -6.19
CA CYS A 359 -13.73 -2.44 -7.14
C CYS A 359 -15.01 -2.97 -7.82
N LYS A 360 -15.94 -2.06 -8.14
CA LYS A 360 -17.08 -2.35 -9.03
C LYS A 360 -16.64 -2.33 -10.50
N PHE A 361 -17.52 -2.73 -11.43
CA PHE A 361 -17.15 -2.96 -12.84
C PHE A 361 -18.05 -2.23 -13.85
N ILE A 362 -17.43 -1.46 -14.75
CA ILE A 362 -18.07 -0.92 -15.95
C ILE A 362 -17.43 -1.56 -17.18
N PHE A 363 -18.26 -1.90 -18.17
CA PHE A 363 -17.81 -2.44 -19.44
C PHE A 363 -18.39 -1.66 -20.63
N ASN A 364 -17.54 -1.29 -21.58
CA ASN A 364 -17.97 -0.81 -22.89
C ASN A 364 -18.24 -2.00 -23.83
N ALA A 365 -19.38 -2.01 -24.51
CA ALA A 365 -19.68 -3.01 -25.53
C ALA A 365 -20.35 -2.39 -26.76
N ASN A 366 -20.07 -2.98 -27.94
CA ASN A 366 -20.74 -2.60 -29.19
C ASN A 366 -21.98 -3.50 -29.43
N ILE A 367 -21.85 -4.80 -29.14
CA ILE A 367 -22.89 -5.82 -29.24
C ILE A 367 -22.74 -6.75 -28.04
N ILE A 368 -23.85 -7.27 -27.51
CA ILE A 368 -23.88 -8.33 -26.50
C ILE A 368 -24.89 -9.41 -26.88
N GLY A 369 -24.60 -10.65 -26.49
CA GLY A 369 -25.49 -11.79 -26.72
C GLY A 369 -26.59 -11.93 -25.67
N ASN A 370 -27.60 -12.75 -25.97
CA ASN A 370 -28.77 -12.94 -25.09
C ASN A 370 -28.45 -13.64 -23.74
N LYS A 371 -27.31 -14.32 -23.59
CA LYS A 371 -26.95 -15.14 -22.41
C LYS A 371 -26.47 -14.35 -21.17
N GLN A 372 -26.86 -13.08 -21.03
CA GLN A 372 -26.38 -12.19 -19.98
C GLN A 372 -27.57 -11.61 -19.20
N THR A 373 -28.17 -12.37 -18.30
CA THR A 373 -29.35 -11.97 -17.53
C THR A 373 -29.03 -11.10 -16.31
N ASP A 374 -27.83 -11.27 -15.74
CA ASP A 374 -27.54 -10.77 -14.39
C ASP A 374 -26.82 -9.41 -14.39
N ILE A 375 -26.58 -8.85 -15.58
CA ILE A 375 -25.81 -7.62 -15.80
C ILE A 375 -26.74 -6.48 -16.19
N LEU A 376 -26.56 -5.29 -15.61
CA LEU A 376 -27.36 -4.10 -15.92
C LEU A 376 -26.90 -3.49 -17.25
N LYS A 377 -27.83 -3.41 -18.21
CA LYS A 377 -27.55 -3.05 -19.61
C LYS A 377 -28.09 -1.65 -19.92
N MET A 378 -27.20 -0.68 -20.10
CA MET A 378 -27.57 0.65 -20.57
C MET A 378 -27.26 0.82 -22.05
N LYS A 379 -28.24 1.29 -22.83
CA LYS A 379 -28.04 1.67 -24.24
C LYS A 379 -27.80 3.17 -24.36
N ILE A 380 -26.54 3.53 -24.56
CA ILE A 380 -26.12 4.89 -24.93
C ILE A 380 -26.32 5.05 -26.45
N LYS A 381 -27.23 5.95 -26.83
CA LYS A 381 -27.60 6.19 -28.23
C LYS A 381 -26.48 6.94 -28.96
N SER A 382 -26.43 6.78 -30.28
CA SER A 382 -25.47 7.52 -31.12
C SER A 382 -25.92 8.96 -31.34
N LYS A 383 -24.99 9.76 -31.88
CA LYS A 383 -25.35 10.95 -32.66
C LYS A 383 -26.26 10.59 -33.85
#